data_AF-A0A822F9G7-F1
#
_entry.id   AF-A0A822F9G7-F1
#
_cell.length_a   1.000
_cell.length_b   1.000
_cell.length_c   1.000
_cell.angle_alpha   90.00
_cell.angle_beta   90.00
_cell.angle_gamma   90.00
#
_symmetry.space_group_name_H-M   'P 1'
#
loop_
_entity.id
_entity.type
_entity.pdbx_description
1 polymer ?
#
loop_
_entity_poly.entity_id
_entity_poly.type
_entity_poly.pdbx_seq_one_letter_code
_entity_poly.pdbx_strand_id
1 'polypeptide(L)'
;SIHVGGNAAHAPYHNKGFLTTPIRQIKSSDENSLGLISNFAVYCVNGEYPPNDSYENLLEWVKEYLPIDYYLILKSTKLLSPLLPYRRAFDDRKHVELLGRKWPRNYVLVGDSMCVFNPKNGQGMTHACRQAQQLNEVFKEKYQLKDISFIYNRRAASISEECWLGSTTNDWAVPTLKVINTDIYGKTNTYQRSEDSSSIYPQPKTPLFMQFLQWYTYWLIKCAAQSGELTTAFIHVVFQEKSPYSLLQPKFFFKILYASLSHNFNLSKFFD
;
A
#
# COMPACT_ATOMS: atom_id res chain seq x y z
N SER A 1 9.28 14.72 -9.54
CA SER A 1 9.29 15.71 -8.47
C SER A 1 8.95 14.91 -7.25
N ILE A 2 9.94 14.57 -6.45
CA ILE A 2 9.76 13.62 -5.35
C ILE A 2 8.92 14.34 -4.29
N HIS A 3 7.64 13.97 -4.14
CA HIS A 3 6.79 14.39 -3.01
C HIS A 3 6.81 13.25 -1.98
N VAL A 4 7.12 13.59 -0.72
CA VAL A 4 7.56 12.64 0.32
C VAL A 4 6.58 12.59 1.50
N GLY A 5 6.42 11.42 2.12
CA GLY A 5 5.76 11.23 3.42
C GLY A 5 5.96 9.80 3.96
N GLY A 6 6.50 9.61 5.17
CA GLY A 6 6.96 8.31 5.69
C GLY A 6 5.91 7.39 6.36
N ASN A 7 6.38 6.28 6.96
CA ASN A 7 5.66 5.20 7.66
C ASN A 7 6.44 4.69 8.92
N ALA A 8 5.77 4.36 10.06
CA ALA A 8 6.23 3.98 11.42
C ALA A 8 5.05 4.02 12.45
N ALA A 9 4.95 3.06 13.37
CA ALA A 9 3.79 2.86 14.26
C ALA A 9 3.96 3.46 15.67
N HIS A 10 2.85 3.61 16.41
CA HIS A 10 2.62 4.10 17.80
C HIS A 10 2.57 5.62 18.15
N ALA A 11 1.40 6.28 17.94
CA ALA A 11 0.84 7.43 18.66
C ALA A 11 -0.62 7.72 18.21
N PRO A 12 -1.49 8.34 19.05
CA PRO A 12 -2.93 8.38 18.78
C PRO A 12 -3.41 9.57 17.94
N TYR A 13 -2.57 10.58 17.68
CA TYR A 13 -2.97 11.79 16.96
C TYR A 13 -1.83 12.29 16.04
N HIS A 14 -2.16 12.44 14.75
CA HIS A 14 -1.35 12.89 13.60
C HIS A 14 -0.52 11.84 12.83
N ASN A 15 -0.86 11.65 11.55
CA ASN A 15 -0.11 10.88 10.54
C ASN A 15 0.26 11.78 9.38
N LYS A 16 1.46 12.35 9.37
CA LYS A 16 2.07 12.89 8.16
C LYS A 16 3.58 12.70 8.27
N GLY A 17 4.23 12.29 7.20
CA GLY A 17 5.67 12.52 7.06
C GLY A 17 5.92 13.96 6.60
N PHE A 18 7.11 14.22 6.08
CA PHE A 18 7.47 15.52 5.55
C PHE A 18 7.56 15.48 4.02
N LEU A 19 7.14 16.56 3.38
CA LEU A 19 7.27 16.77 1.94
C LEU A 19 8.65 17.34 1.65
N THR A 20 9.35 16.76 0.68
CA THR A 20 10.50 17.41 0.06
C THR A 20 10.22 17.66 -1.42
N THR A 21 11.14 18.35 -2.09
CA THR A 21 11.21 18.43 -3.56
C THR A 21 12.67 18.36 -3.98
N PRO A 22 13.01 17.71 -5.11
CA PRO A 22 14.39 17.71 -5.59
C PRO A 22 14.85 19.15 -5.87
N ILE A 23 16.14 19.42 -5.65
CA ILE A 23 16.76 20.72 -5.99
C ILE A 23 16.64 20.98 -7.50
N ARG A 24 16.69 19.92 -8.33
CA ARG A 24 16.38 20.00 -9.75
C ARG A 24 14.90 19.72 -10.03
N GLN A 25 14.18 20.73 -10.48
CA GLN A 25 12.79 20.62 -10.91
C GLN A 25 12.69 20.50 -12.43
N ILE A 26 11.68 19.75 -12.90
CA ILE A 26 11.31 19.74 -14.32
C ILE A 26 10.63 21.08 -14.60
N LYS A 27 11.24 21.90 -15.46
CA LYS A 27 10.76 23.28 -15.70
C LYS A 27 9.61 23.35 -16.69
N SER A 28 9.54 22.40 -17.62
CA SER A 28 8.47 22.31 -18.62
C SER A 28 8.12 20.86 -18.93
N SER A 29 6.91 20.60 -19.42
CA SER A 29 6.46 19.27 -19.84
C SER A 29 7.22 18.70 -21.04
N ASP A 30 7.98 19.54 -21.73
CA ASP A 30 8.73 19.19 -22.94
C ASP A 30 10.19 18.85 -22.62
N GLU A 31 10.62 19.01 -21.37
CA GLU A 31 11.93 18.56 -20.90
C GLU A 31 12.00 17.03 -20.98
N ASN A 32 13.10 16.48 -21.52
CA ASN A 32 13.36 15.05 -21.61
C ASN A 32 13.78 14.45 -20.25
N SER A 33 12.99 14.72 -19.21
CA SER A 33 13.24 14.35 -17.83
C SER A 33 12.01 13.67 -17.26
N LEU A 34 12.17 12.52 -16.60
CA LEU A 34 11.10 11.86 -15.84
C LEU A 34 11.29 12.13 -14.35
N GLY A 35 10.24 12.66 -13.72
CA GLY A 35 10.19 12.91 -12.30
C GLY A 35 9.60 11.73 -11.54
N LEU A 36 10.36 11.18 -10.62
CA LEU A 36 9.84 10.24 -9.62
C LEU A 36 9.12 11.00 -8.51
N ILE A 37 8.00 10.47 -8.04
CA ILE A 37 7.31 10.79 -6.78
C ILE A 37 7.44 9.56 -5.89
N SER A 38 8.04 9.70 -4.71
CA SER A 38 8.23 8.59 -3.77
C SER A 38 8.25 9.11 -2.34
N ASN A 39 7.76 8.26 -1.46
CA ASN A 39 7.79 8.45 -0.03
C ASN A 39 9.05 7.80 0.54
N PHE A 40 9.72 8.48 1.48
CA PHE A 40 10.90 8.00 2.18
C PHE A 40 10.64 8.11 3.68
N ALA A 41 10.97 7.04 4.40
CA ALA A 41 10.91 6.99 5.85
C ALA A 41 12.30 6.71 6.39
N VAL A 42 12.73 7.53 7.35
CA VAL A 42 13.87 7.21 8.21
C VAL A 42 13.28 6.60 9.46
N TYR A 43 13.56 5.31 9.69
CA TYR A 43 13.04 4.56 10.83
C TYR A 43 14.15 4.24 11.82
N CYS A 44 13.75 4.00 13.07
CA CYS A 44 14.65 3.60 14.15
C CYS A 44 14.74 2.08 14.28
N VAL A 45 15.90 1.59 14.68
CA VAL A 45 16.07 0.26 15.26
C VAL A 45 16.37 0.47 16.75
N ASN A 46 15.80 -0.36 17.63
CA ASN A 46 16.04 -0.31 19.08
C ASN A 46 15.61 0.98 19.84
N GLY A 47 14.68 1.76 19.32
CA GLY A 47 14.10 2.92 20.03
C GLY A 47 14.91 4.23 19.93
N GLU A 48 15.97 4.25 19.12
CA GLU A 48 16.74 5.45 18.81
C GLU A 48 16.08 6.24 17.68
N TYR A 49 15.24 7.21 18.04
CA TYR A 49 14.49 8.00 17.06
C TYR A 49 15.39 9.01 16.34
N PRO A 50 15.25 9.17 15.01
CA PRO A 50 15.92 10.25 14.30
C PRO A 50 15.43 11.61 14.81
N PRO A 51 16.28 12.64 14.78
CA PRO A 51 15.89 13.99 15.17
C PRO A 51 14.76 14.50 14.26
N ASN A 52 13.81 15.20 14.88
CA ASN A 52 12.61 15.74 14.21
C ASN A 52 12.45 17.27 14.41
N ASP A 53 13.48 17.90 14.95
CA ASP A 53 13.54 19.32 15.30
C ASP A 53 13.98 20.19 14.11
N SER A 54 14.94 19.72 13.30
CA SER A 54 15.38 20.40 12.07
C SER A 54 15.77 19.42 10.96
N TYR A 55 15.72 19.90 9.71
CA TYR A 55 16.11 19.11 8.56
C TYR A 55 17.61 18.87 8.51
N GLU A 56 18.38 19.86 8.96
CA GLU A 56 19.82 19.83 9.07
C GLU A 56 20.28 18.74 10.05
N ASN A 57 19.68 18.68 11.24
CA ASN A 57 19.98 17.64 12.23
C ASN A 57 19.61 16.25 11.71
N LEU A 58 18.48 16.13 10.98
CA LEU A 58 18.10 14.88 10.32
C LEU A 58 19.12 14.46 9.26
N LEU A 59 19.63 15.40 8.45
CA LEU A 59 20.64 15.11 7.44
C LEU A 59 21.96 14.66 8.05
N GLU A 60 22.40 15.28 9.15
CA GLU A 60 23.60 14.88 9.89
C GLU A 60 23.44 13.48 10.49
N TRP A 61 22.30 13.22 11.14
CA TRP A 61 21.99 11.90 11.67
C TRP A 61 21.96 10.84 10.57
N VAL A 62 21.29 11.10 9.44
CA VAL A 62 21.26 10.15 8.31
C VAL A 62 22.66 9.88 7.76
N LYS A 63 23.53 10.89 7.71
CA LYS A 63 24.92 10.75 7.26
C LYS A 63 25.74 9.87 8.19
N GLU A 64 25.46 9.92 9.49
CA GLU A 64 26.19 9.17 10.52
C GLU A 64 25.70 7.72 10.63
N TYR A 65 24.38 7.48 10.59
CA TYR A 65 23.78 6.19 10.97
C TYR A 65 23.25 5.35 9.81
N LEU A 66 23.07 5.91 8.60
CA LEU A 66 22.53 5.19 7.45
C LEU A 66 23.56 5.06 6.30
N PRO A 67 23.35 4.12 5.35
CA PRO A 67 24.14 4.08 4.13
C PRO A 67 24.16 5.44 3.40
N ILE A 68 25.32 5.79 2.83
CA ILE A 68 25.58 7.12 2.26
C ILE A 68 24.55 7.56 1.20
N ASP A 69 23.95 6.62 0.48
CA ASP A 69 22.94 6.90 -0.54
C ASP A 69 21.71 7.61 0.03
N TYR A 70 21.29 7.30 1.26
CA TYR A 70 20.18 7.98 1.92
C TYR A 70 20.50 9.46 2.15
N TYR A 71 21.72 9.76 2.60
CA TYR A 71 22.18 11.14 2.77
C TYR A 71 22.25 11.87 1.43
N LEU A 72 22.80 11.25 0.38
CA LEU A 72 22.89 11.87 -0.96
C LEU A 72 21.50 12.17 -1.54
N ILE A 73 20.55 11.24 -1.39
CA ILE A 73 19.16 11.43 -1.80
C ILE A 73 18.56 12.62 -1.04
N LEU A 74 18.59 12.63 0.29
CA LEU A 74 17.96 13.70 1.07
C LEU A 74 18.64 15.06 0.82
N LYS A 75 19.97 15.12 0.78
CA LYS A 75 20.73 16.34 0.48
C LYS A 75 20.38 16.93 -0.89
N SER A 76 19.97 16.09 -1.85
CA SER A 76 19.51 16.54 -3.16
C SER A 76 18.07 17.09 -3.16
N THR A 77 17.45 17.25 -1.99
CA THR A 77 16.08 17.74 -1.83
C THR A 77 15.98 18.95 -0.90
N LYS A 78 14.90 19.71 -1.05
CA LYS A 78 14.49 20.82 -0.21
C LYS A 78 13.23 20.45 0.56
N LEU A 79 13.22 20.68 1.86
CA LEU A 79 12.06 20.49 2.72
C LEU A 79 10.95 21.52 2.38
N LEU A 80 9.71 21.06 2.23
CA LEU A 80 8.52 21.86 1.89
C LEU A 80 7.46 21.89 3.00
N SER A 81 7.62 21.07 4.04
CA SER A 81 6.74 21.03 5.21
C SER A 81 7.56 20.78 6.46
N PRO A 82 7.03 21.02 7.67
CA PRO A 82 7.69 20.60 8.90
C PRO A 82 8.04 19.11 8.89
N LEU A 83 9.08 18.74 9.64
CA LEU A 83 9.36 17.35 9.99
C LEU A 83 8.23 16.86 10.90
N LEU A 84 7.54 15.81 10.46
CA LEU A 84 6.41 15.27 11.19
C LEU A 84 6.74 13.83 11.58
N PRO A 85 6.65 13.50 12.88
CA PRO A 85 6.87 12.14 13.33
C PRO A 85 5.75 11.28 12.77
N TYR A 86 6.14 10.25 12.04
CA TYR A 86 5.19 9.30 11.55
C TYR A 86 5.06 8.19 12.61
N ARG A 87 3.84 7.95 13.12
CA ARG A 87 3.63 7.09 14.29
C ARG A 87 2.33 6.26 14.27
N ARG A 88 1.65 5.95 13.16
CA ARG A 88 0.51 5.01 13.26
C ARG A 88 0.29 4.19 12.01
N ALA A 89 0.19 2.88 12.16
CA ALA A 89 -0.25 1.99 11.10
C ALA A 89 -1.61 2.45 10.53
N PHE A 90 -1.64 2.63 9.21
CA PHE A 90 -2.82 2.92 8.40
C PHE A 90 -2.56 2.37 7.00
N ASP A 91 -3.64 2.07 6.29
CA ASP A 91 -3.58 1.84 4.87
C ASP A 91 -4.08 3.11 4.16
N ASP A 92 -3.31 3.61 3.20
CA ASP A 92 -3.70 4.75 2.34
C ASP A 92 -3.43 4.41 0.88
N ARG A 93 -4.46 4.48 0.03
CA ARG A 93 -4.31 4.27 -1.39
C ARG A 93 -4.78 5.46 -2.19
N LYS A 94 -3.93 5.87 -3.14
CA LYS A 94 -4.20 6.94 -4.08
C LYS A 94 -4.56 6.36 -5.44
N HIS A 95 -5.76 6.65 -5.91
CA HIS A 95 -6.30 6.18 -7.18
C HIS A 95 -5.89 7.06 -8.37
N VAL A 96 -4.59 7.27 -8.54
CA VAL A 96 -4.05 8.15 -9.59
C VAL A 96 -4.33 7.65 -11.01
N GLU A 97 -4.58 6.36 -11.18
CA GLU A 97 -4.98 5.73 -12.43
C GLU A 97 -6.32 6.27 -12.97
N LEU A 98 -7.19 6.79 -12.09
CA LEU A 98 -8.50 7.33 -12.45
C LEU A 98 -8.41 8.71 -13.10
N LEU A 99 -7.30 9.42 -12.87
CA LEU A 99 -7.02 10.72 -13.51
C LEU A 99 -6.61 10.54 -14.98
N GLY A 100 -6.08 9.37 -15.35
CA GLY A 100 -5.67 9.06 -16.72
C GLY A 100 -4.74 10.13 -17.31
N ARG A 101 -5.07 10.64 -18.49
CA ARG A 101 -4.27 11.67 -19.19
C ARG A 101 -4.32 13.06 -18.52
N LYS A 102 -5.18 13.29 -17.52
CA LYS A 102 -5.20 14.52 -16.73
C LYS A 102 -4.06 14.56 -15.70
N TRP A 103 -3.43 13.41 -15.42
CA TRP A 103 -2.26 13.34 -14.56
C TRP A 103 -1.10 14.19 -15.12
N PRO A 104 -0.34 14.93 -14.28
CA PRO A 104 0.82 15.69 -14.72
C PRO A 104 1.81 14.84 -15.53
N ARG A 105 2.13 15.30 -16.74
CA ARG A 105 3.10 14.63 -17.62
C ARG A 105 4.46 14.54 -16.94
N ASN A 106 5.20 13.51 -17.31
CA ASN A 106 6.56 13.22 -16.86
C ASN A 106 6.70 13.03 -15.35
N TYR A 107 5.62 12.69 -14.64
CA TYR A 107 5.65 12.30 -13.22
C TYR A 107 5.10 10.90 -12.99
N VAL A 108 5.83 10.06 -12.25
CA VAL A 108 5.44 8.69 -11.89
C VAL A 108 5.47 8.49 -10.39
N LEU A 109 4.56 7.68 -9.85
CA LEU A 109 4.51 7.36 -8.41
C LEU A 109 5.15 5.98 -8.13
N VAL A 110 5.98 5.92 -7.09
CA VAL A 110 6.59 4.66 -6.62
C VAL A 110 6.44 4.52 -5.11
N GLY A 111 6.26 3.27 -4.67
CA GLY A 111 6.11 2.83 -3.29
C GLY A 111 4.95 3.50 -2.57
N ASP A 112 5.22 3.88 -1.32
CA ASP A 112 4.28 4.50 -0.39
C ASP A 112 3.64 5.79 -0.93
N SER A 113 4.24 6.46 -1.93
CA SER A 113 3.60 7.61 -2.57
C SER A 113 2.29 7.22 -3.25
N MET A 114 2.21 6.00 -3.78
CA MET A 114 1.01 5.46 -4.43
C MET A 114 0.10 4.74 -3.45
N CYS A 115 0.67 3.89 -2.61
CA CYS A 115 -0.08 3.06 -1.67
C CYS A 115 0.76 2.78 -0.43
N VAL A 116 0.29 3.25 0.71
CA VAL A 116 0.86 2.98 2.03
C VAL A 116 0.11 1.81 2.64
N PHE A 117 0.83 0.85 3.19
CA PHE A 117 0.26 -0.31 3.86
C PHE A 117 0.56 -0.30 5.35
N ASN A 118 -0.29 -0.97 6.12
CA ASN A 118 0.04 -1.40 7.47
C ASN A 118 1.29 -2.31 7.45
N PRO A 119 2.38 -1.95 8.15
CA PRO A 119 3.64 -2.70 8.09
C PRO A 119 3.54 -4.12 8.63
N LYS A 120 2.47 -4.46 9.38
CA LYS A 120 2.19 -5.81 9.90
C LYS A 120 2.32 -6.90 8.84
N ASN A 121 1.94 -6.61 7.59
CA ASN A 121 1.94 -7.59 6.50
C ASN A 121 3.27 -7.66 5.75
N GLY A 122 4.23 -6.76 6.02
CA GLY A 122 5.57 -6.78 5.40
C GLY A 122 5.60 -6.53 3.88
N GLN A 123 4.53 -5.97 3.30
CA GLN A 123 4.34 -5.95 1.85
C GLN A 123 4.92 -4.72 1.12
N GLY A 124 5.25 -3.65 1.83
CA GLY A 124 5.62 -2.36 1.23
C GLY A 124 6.89 -2.41 0.36
N MET A 125 7.93 -3.12 0.81
CA MET A 125 9.18 -3.25 0.03
C MET A 125 8.95 -4.06 -1.25
N THR A 126 8.26 -5.20 -1.15
CA THR A 126 7.94 -6.03 -2.33
C THR A 126 7.07 -5.28 -3.32
N HIS A 127 6.10 -4.50 -2.84
CA HIS A 127 5.28 -3.61 -3.67
C HIS A 127 6.13 -2.59 -4.45
N ALA A 128 7.03 -1.87 -3.77
CA ALA A 128 7.92 -0.91 -4.41
C ALA A 128 8.84 -1.57 -5.45
N CYS A 129 9.38 -2.77 -5.16
CA CYS A 129 10.19 -3.54 -6.09
C CYS A 129 9.41 -3.96 -7.35
N ARG A 130 8.18 -4.46 -7.19
CA ARG A 130 7.30 -4.84 -8.32
C ARG A 130 6.96 -3.62 -9.18
N GLN A 131 6.76 -2.45 -8.57
CA GLN A 131 6.56 -1.20 -9.30
C GLN A 131 7.81 -0.76 -10.07
N ALA A 132 9.00 -0.86 -9.48
CA ALA A 132 10.26 -0.58 -10.17
C ALA A 132 10.48 -1.51 -11.38
N GLN A 133 10.17 -2.80 -11.23
CA GLN A 133 10.17 -3.76 -12.35
C GLN A 133 9.17 -3.34 -13.44
N GLN A 134 7.96 -2.95 -13.06
CA GLN A 134 6.96 -2.50 -14.02
C GLN A 134 7.38 -1.22 -14.77
N LEU A 135 8.10 -0.31 -14.11
CA LEU A 135 8.68 0.87 -14.76
C LEU A 135 9.72 0.47 -15.81
N ASN A 136 10.57 -0.51 -15.51
CA ASN A 136 11.53 -1.05 -16.47
C ASN A 136 10.84 -1.65 -17.71
N GLU A 137 9.75 -2.39 -17.54
CA GLU A 137 8.97 -2.91 -18.68
C GLU A 137 8.38 -1.78 -19.54
N VAL A 138 7.83 -0.73 -18.91
CA VAL A 138 7.33 0.45 -19.65
C VAL A 138 8.44 1.13 -20.45
N PHE A 139 9.67 1.20 -19.94
CA PHE A 139 10.80 1.74 -20.69
C PHE A 139 11.22 0.88 -21.89
N LYS A 140 11.13 -0.45 -21.78
CA LYS A 140 11.42 -1.36 -22.90
C LYS A 140 10.42 -1.20 -24.06
N GLU A 141 9.18 -0.82 -23.77
CA GLU A 141 8.11 -0.62 -24.76
C GLU A 141 8.25 0.69 -25.57
N LYS A 142 9.27 1.52 -25.28
CA LYS A 142 9.63 2.74 -26.05
C LYS A 142 8.47 3.74 -26.25
N TYR A 143 7.60 3.90 -25.26
CA TYR A 143 6.59 4.95 -25.28
C TYR A 143 7.20 6.35 -25.34
N GLN A 144 6.43 7.32 -25.85
CA GLN A 144 6.80 8.72 -25.74
C GLN A 144 6.78 9.14 -24.25
N LEU A 145 7.75 9.94 -23.82
CA LEU A 145 7.90 10.36 -22.42
C LEU A 145 6.60 10.95 -21.84
N LYS A 146 5.89 11.74 -22.65
CA LYS A 146 4.59 12.35 -22.31
C LYS A 146 3.49 11.34 -21.93
N ASP A 147 3.59 10.11 -22.42
CA ASP A 147 2.62 9.04 -22.22
C ASP A 147 3.04 8.08 -21.09
N ILE A 148 4.35 8.00 -20.77
CA ILE A 148 4.88 7.10 -19.74
C ILE A 148 4.16 7.28 -18.41
N SER A 149 3.91 8.52 -17.98
CA SER A 149 3.30 8.80 -16.67
C SER A 149 1.97 8.10 -16.44
N PHE A 150 1.00 8.27 -17.34
CA PHE A 150 -0.32 7.68 -17.13
C PHE A 150 -0.32 6.17 -17.40
N ILE A 151 0.52 5.69 -18.34
CA ILE A 151 0.65 4.26 -18.66
C ILE A 151 1.24 3.52 -17.46
N TYR A 152 2.37 4.01 -16.96
CA TYR A 152 3.03 3.43 -15.80
C TYR A 152 2.14 3.53 -14.57
N ASN A 153 1.57 4.70 -14.25
CA ASN A 153 0.72 4.85 -13.07
C ASN A 153 -0.51 3.92 -13.13
N ARG A 154 -1.12 3.70 -14.30
CA ARG A 154 -2.20 2.70 -14.43
C ARG A 154 -1.71 1.28 -14.11
N ARG A 155 -0.54 0.88 -14.64
CA ARG A 155 0.04 -0.46 -14.41
C ARG A 155 0.50 -0.65 -12.95
N ALA A 156 1.14 0.35 -12.37
CA ALA A 156 1.55 0.36 -10.98
C ALA A 156 0.36 0.35 -10.01
N ALA A 157 -0.77 0.95 -10.40
CA ALA A 157 -2.00 0.91 -9.61
C ALA A 157 -2.60 -0.50 -9.53
N SER A 158 -2.47 -1.31 -10.58
CA SER A 158 -2.88 -2.72 -10.54
C SER A 158 -2.07 -3.52 -9.52
N ILE A 159 -0.76 -3.27 -9.41
CA ILE A 159 0.08 -3.88 -8.37
C ILE A 159 -0.37 -3.40 -6.98
N SER A 160 -0.66 -2.10 -6.82
CA SER A 160 -1.19 -1.54 -5.58
C SER A 160 -2.54 -2.16 -5.19
N GLU A 161 -3.45 -2.42 -6.15
CA GLU A 161 -4.72 -3.11 -5.90
C GLU A 161 -4.51 -4.51 -5.30
N GLU A 162 -3.59 -5.29 -5.88
CA GLU A 162 -3.31 -6.64 -5.40
C GLU A 162 -2.81 -6.65 -3.95
N CYS A 163 -1.84 -5.79 -3.65
CA CYS A 163 -1.32 -5.63 -2.29
C CYS A 163 -2.39 -5.07 -1.35
N TRP A 164 -3.23 -4.14 -1.83
CA TRP A 164 -4.33 -3.54 -1.07
C TRP A 164 -5.36 -4.57 -0.64
N LEU A 165 -5.78 -5.46 -1.55
CA LEU A 165 -6.67 -6.57 -1.20
C LEU A 165 -6.07 -7.47 -0.13
N GLY A 166 -4.79 -7.83 -0.26
CA GLY A 166 -4.11 -8.66 0.72
C GLY A 166 -4.00 -8.01 2.10
N SER A 167 -3.67 -6.71 2.15
CA SER A 167 -3.53 -5.97 3.40
C SER A 167 -4.88 -5.72 4.07
N THR A 168 -5.82 -5.10 3.34
CA THR A 168 -7.07 -4.57 3.92
C THR A 168 -8.07 -5.64 4.30
N THR A 169 -8.07 -6.83 3.68
CA THR A 169 -9.05 -7.90 3.99
C THR A 169 -9.08 -8.24 5.48
N ASN A 170 -7.92 -8.41 6.11
CA ASN A 170 -7.83 -8.69 7.56
C ASN A 170 -7.98 -7.41 8.40
N ASP A 171 -7.53 -6.31 7.85
CA ASP A 171 -7.43 -5.03 8.53
C ASP A 171 -8.81 -4.37 8.73
N TRP A 172 -9.79 -4.65 7.85
CA TRP A 172 -11.21 -4.34 8.06
C TRP A 172 -11.85 -5.04 9.27
N ALA A 173 -11.23 -6.12 9.78
CA ALA A 173 -11.70 -6.80 10.99
C ALA A 173 -11.17 -6.13 12.28
N VAL A 174 -10.18 -5.23 12.18
CA VAL A 174 -9.61 -4.50 13.31
C VAL A 174 -10.37 -3.18 13.46
N PRO A 175 -11.11 -2.94 14.56
CA PRO A 175 -11.93 -1.75 14.70
C PRO A 175 -11.13 -0.45 14.60
N THR A 176 -9.97 -0.38 15.24
CA THR A 176 -9.18 0.85 15.38
C THR A 176 -8.41 1.28 14.14
N LEU A 177 -8.35 0.43 13.11
CA LEU A 177 -7.52 0.70 11.96
C LEU A 177 -8.15 1.75 11.04
N LYS A 178 -7.32 2.70 10.64
CA LYS A 178 -7.70 3.77 9.72
C LYS A 178 -7.40 3.33 8.28
N VAL A 179 -8.45 3.23 7.47
CA VAL A 179 -8.35 3.01 6.02
C VAL A 179 -8.66 4.33 5.32
N ILE A 180 -7.73 4.79 4.49
CA ILE A 180 -7.87 6.03 3.71
C ILE A 180 -7.95 5.67 2.24
N ASN A 181 -9.00 6.17 1.57
CA ASN A 181 -9.21 5.95 0.16
C ASN A 181 -9.50 7.29 -0.54
N THR A 182 -8.82 7.56 -1.64
CA THR A 182 -9.05 8.74 -2.49
C THR A 182 -9.99 8.40 -3.64
N ASP A 183 -11.16 9.03 -3.72
CA ASP A 183 -12.09 8.77 -4.82
C ASP A 183 -11.64 9.37 -6.17
N ILE A 184 -12.48 9.18 -7.21
CA ILE A 184 -12.22 9.63 -8.58
C ILE A 184 -12.07 11.16 -8.71
N TYR A 185 -12.56 11.91 -7.71
CA TYR A 185 -12.49 13.37 -7.65
C TYR A 185 -11.33 13.86 -6.79
N GLY A 186 -10.51 12.94 -6.26
CA GLY A 186 -9.42 13.29 -5.35
C GLY A 186 -9.88 13.53 -3.91
N LYS A 187 -11.14 13.22 -3.56
CA LYS A 187 -11.63 13.39 -2.19
C LYS A 187 -11.17 12.24 -1.33
N THR A 188 -10.45 12.57 -0.26
CA THR A 188 -10.01 11.62 0.76
C THR A 188 -11.19 11.20 1.63
N ASN A 189 -11.54 9.91 1.57
CA ASN A 189 -12.48 9.27 2.48
C ASN A 189 -11.70 8.50 3.54
N THR A 190 -12.02 8.73 4.81
CA THR A 190 -11.40 8.05 5.94
C THR A 190 -12.41 7.15 6.60
N TYR A 191 -12.06 5.88 6.75
CA TYR A 191 -12.83 4.86 7.46
C TYR A 191 -12.04 4.44 8.68
N GLN A 192 -12.58 4.67 9.87
CA GLN A 192 -12.02 4.19 11.13
C GLN A 192 -13.20 3.82 12.03
N ARG A 193 -13.20 2.61 12.60
CA ARG A 193 -14.25 2.23 13.55
C ARG A 193 -13.77 2.61 14.96
N SER A 194 -14.69 3.07 15.79
CA SER A 194 -14.41 3.32 17.20
C SER A 194 -14.59 2.03 18.00
N GLU A 195 -13.72 1.79 18.99
CA GLU A 195 -13.96 0.77 20.02
C GLU A 195 -15.03 1.21 21.02
N ASP A 196 -15.36 2.50 21.05
CA ASP A 196 -16.35 3.07 21.96
C ASP A 196 -17.77 2.74 21.50
N SER A 197 -18.41 1.81 22.21
CA SER A 197 -19.80 1.41 22.01
C SER A 197 -20.82 2.53 22.27
N SER A 198 -20.40 3.64 22.87
CA SER A 198 -21.24 4.82 23.14
C SER A 198 -21.18 5.89 22.04
N SER A 199 -20.41 5.67 20.96
CA SER A 199 -20.27 6.63 19.87
C SER A 199 -21.61 6.86 19.14
N ILE A 200 -22.04 8.13 19.11
CA ILE A 200 -23.28 8.58 18.44
C ILE A 200 -23.10 8.65 16.91
N TYR A 201 -21.86 8.60 16.41
CA TYR A 201 -21.57 8.66 14.98
C TYR A 201 -21.72 7.29 14.31
N PRO A 202 -22.40 7.21 13.15
CA PRO A 202 -22.58 5.95 12.43
C PRO A 202 -21.21 5.38 12.02
N GLN A 203 -20.91 4.19 12.52
CA GLN A 203 -19.65 3.50 12.23
C GLN A 203 -19.63 3.04 10.77
N PRO A 204 -18.47 3.12 10.09
CA PRO A 204 -18.37 2.65 8.71
C PRO A 204 -18.63 1.14 8.65
N LYS A 205 -19.56 0.73 7.80
CA LYS A 205 -19.85 -0.69 7.54
C LYS A 205 -18.76 -1.28 6.64
N THR A 206 -18.35 -2.51 6.93
CA THR A 206 -17.46 -3.27 6.04
C THR A 206 -18.15 -3.47 4.69
N PRO A 207 -17.52 -3.12 3.55
CA PRO A 207 -18.09 -3.36 2.23
C PRO A 207 -18.46 -4.82 2.02
N LEU A 208 -19.56 -5.10 1.30
CA LEU A 208 -20.03 -6.48 1.07
C LEU A 208 -18.95 -7.38 0.46
N PHE A 209 -18.19 -6.84 -0.49
CA PHE A 209 -17.09 -7.58 -1.11
C PHE A 209 -15.98 -7.93 -0.11
N MET A 210 -15.69 -7.05 0.86
CA MET A 210 -14.71 -7.33 1.91
C MET A 210 -15.22 -8.39 2.89
N GLN A 211 -16.53 -8.41 3.20
CA GLN A 211 -17.13 -9.48 4.00
C GLN A 211 -17.03 -10.84 3.28
N PHE A 212 -17.27 -10.86 1.96
CA PHE A 212 -17.07 -12.04 1.14
C PHE A 212 -15.60 -12.51 1.18
N LEU A 213 -14.64 -11.61 1.00
CA LEU A 213 -13.21 -11.95 1.03
C LEU A 213 -12.77 -12.48 2.40
N GLN A 214 -13.29 -11.90 3.50
CA GLN A 214 -13.02 -12.37 4.85
C GLN A 214 -13.53 -13.80 5.06
N TRP A 215 -14.79 -14.06 4.66
CA TRP A 215 -15.37 -15.41 4.68
C TRP A 215 -14.57 -16.39 3.82
N TYR A 216 -14.20 -15.99 2.60
CA TYR A 216 -13.45 -16.83 1.68
C TYR A 216 -12.08 -17.16 2.23
N THR A 217 -11.37 -16.17 2.76
CA THR A 217 -10.02 -16.33 3.33
C THR A 217 -10.04 -17.26 4.53
N TYR A 218 -11.06 -17.16 5.40
CA TYR A 218 -11.24 -18.09 6.51
C TYR A 218 -11.32 -19.55 6.04
N TRP A 219 -12.20 -19.84 5.08
CA TRP A 219 -12.37 -21.20 4.57
C TRP A 219 -11.17 -21.67 3.74
N LEU A 220 -10.53 -20.76 3.01
CA LEU A 220 -9.32 -21.03 2.26
C LEU A 220 -8.22 -21.51 3.18
N ILE A 221 -7.98 -20.83 4.31
CA ILE A 221 -6.96 -21.23 5.30
C ILE A 221 -7.29 -22.61 5.88
N LYS A 222 -8.57 -22.88 6.19
CA LYS A 222 -9.01 -24.20 6.67
C LYS A 222 -8.78 -25.30 5.63
N CYS A 223 -9.09 -25.05 4.37
CA CYS A 223 -8.88 -26.00 3.28
C CYS A 223 -7.40 -26.19 2.93
N ALA A 224 -6.60 -25.13 3.00
CA ALA A 224 -5.17 -25.18 2.73
C ALA A 224 -4.47 -26.12 3.71
N ALA A 225 -4.83 -26.08 5.00
CA ALA A 225 -4.28 -27.00 6.00
C ALA A 225 -4.43 -28.50 5.65
N GLN A 226 -5.38 -28.85 4.77
CA GLN A 226 -5.65 -30.23 4.35
C GLN A 226 -5.27 -30.52 2.88
N SER A 227 -4.78 -29.51 2.14
CA SER A 227 -4.58 -29.60 0.70
C SER A 227 -3.29 -28.92 0.27
N GLY A 228 -2.26 -29.72 -0.06
CA GLY A 228 -0.96 -29.22 -0.52
C GLY A 228 -1.06 -28.22 -1.68
N GLU A 229 -1.92 -28.48 -2.67
CA GLU A 229 -2.13 -27.56 -3.81
C GLU A 229 -2.60 -26.15 -3.39
N LEU A 230 -3.56 -26.07 -2.46
CA LEU A 230 -4.11 -24.79 -1.97
C LEU A 230 -3.09 -24.07 -1.11
N THR A 231 -2.33 -24.80 -0.29
CA THR A 231 -1.22 -24.23 0.50
C THR A 231 -0.17 -23.63 -0.40
N THR A 232 0.28 -24.36 -1.42
CA THR A 232 1.26 -23.85 -2.39
C THR A 232 0.72 -22.60 -3.08
N ALA A 233 -0.52 -22.62 -3.59
CA ALA A 233 -1.13 -21.46 -4.22
C ALA A 233 -1.22 -20.26 -3.26
N PHE A 234 -1.61 -20.48 -2.01
CA PHE A 234 -1.69 -19.45 -0.97
C PHE A 234 -0.32 -18.84 -0.67
N ILE A 235 0.70 -19.68 -0.50
CA ILE A 235 2.08 -19.26 -0.24
C ILE A 235 2.60 -18.35 -1.38
N HIS A 236 2.37 -18.72 -2.64
CA HIS A 236 2.77 -17.89 -3.78
C HIS A 236 2.10 -16.51 -3.79
N VAL A 237 0.87 -16.41 -3.30
CA VAL A 237 0.17 -15.12 -3.15
C VAL A 237 0.72 -14.32 -1.96
N VAL A 238 0.99 -14.96 -0.83
CA VAL A 238 1.58 -14.30 0.34
C VAL A 238 2.96 -13.72 0.01
N PHE A 239 3.78 -14.44 -0.76
CA PHE A 239 5.06 -13.95 -1.27
C PHE A 239 4.94 -13.01 -2.48
N GLN A 240 3.73 -12.66 -2.90
CA GLN A 240 3.43 -11.78 -4.04
C GLN A 240 4.03 -12.24 -5.38
N GLU A 241 4.32 -13.53 -5.52
CA GLU A 241 4.73 -14.12 -6.80
C GLU A 241 3.55 -14.28 -7.76
N LYS A 242 2.36 -14.52 -7.19
CA LYS A 242 1.11 -14.60 -7.93
C LYS A 242 0.11 -13.59 -7.41
N SER A 243 -0.76 -13.15 -8.31
CA SER A 243 -1.87 -12.27 -7.99
C SER A 243 -2.85 -12.95 -7.00
N PRO A 244 -3.43 -12.23 -6.03
CA PRO A 244 -4.44 -12.77 -5.12
C PRO A 244 -5.67 -13.32 -5.85
N TYR A 245 -5.97 -12.80 -7.04
CA TYR A 245 -7.06 -13.32 -7.88
C TYR A 245 -6.85 -14.78 -8.32
N SER A 246 -5.62 -15.29 -8.31
CA SER A 246 -5.33 -16.71 -8.60
C SER A 246 -5.98 -17.67 -7.59
N LEU A 247 -6.25 -17.21 -6.38
CA LEU A 247 -6.96 -17.98 -5.35
C LEU A 247 -8.47 -17.99 -5.55
N LEU A 248 -9.01 -17.10 -6.39
CA LEU A 248 -10.43 -16.99 -6.70
C LEU A 248 -10.82 -17.80 -7.96
N GLN A 249 -9.91 -18.61 -8.50
CA GLN A 249 -10.20 -19.47 -9.64
C GLN A 249 -11.37 -20.43 -9.32
N PRO A 250 -12.24 -20.76 -10.30
CA PRO A 250 -13.43 -21.57 -10.07
C PRO A 250 -13.14 -22.90 -9.35
N LYS A 251 -12.02 -23.55 -9.69
CA LYS A 251 -11.56 -24.80 -9.04
C LYS A 251 -11.44 -24.65 -7.52
N PHE A 252 -10.74 -23.61 -7.05
CA PHE A 252 -10.56 -23.37 -5.62
C PHE A 252 -11.84 -22.87 -4.97
N PHE A 253 -12.59 -22.02 -5.67
CA PHE A 253 -13.86 -21.50 -5.18
C PHE A 253 -14.86 -22.61 -4.86
N PHE A 254 -15.09 -23.55 -5.79
CA PHE A 254 -16.04 -24.64 -5.56
C PHE A 254 -15.57 -25.59 -4.46
N LYS A 255 -14.26 -25.83 -4.34
CA LYS A 255 -13.70 -26.63 -3.24
C LYS A 255 -13.95 -25.98 -1.87
N ILE A 256 -13.73 -24.67 -1.77
CA ILE A 256 -13.99 -23.89 -0.56
C ILE A 256 -15.48 -23.83 -0.24
N LEU A 257 -16.32 -23.59 -1.26
CA LEU A 257 -17.77 -23.57 -1.11
C LEU A 257 -18.28 -24.92 -0.59
N TYR A 258 -17.85 -26.03 -1.18
CA TYR A 258 -18.20 -27.37 -0.73
C TYR A 258 -17.80 -27.61 0.73
N ALA A 259 -16.56 -27.28 1.11
CA ALA A 259 -16.08 -27.42 2.49
C ALA A 259 -16.90 -26.58 3.49
N SER A 260 -17.26 -25.35 3.11
CA SER A 260 -18.09 -24.47 3.93
C SER A 260 -19.50 -25.03 4.15
N LEU A 261 -20.10 -25.58 3.08
CA LEU A 261 -21.41 -26.20 3.13
C LEU A 261 -21.36 -27.48 3.95
N SER A 262 -20.40 -28.37 3.73
CA SER A 262 -20.30 -29.63 4.48
C SER A 262 -20.13 -29.41 5.98
N HIS A 263 -19.38 -28.37 6.38
CA HIS A 263 -19.19 -28.03 7.79
C HIS A 263 -20.44 -27.38 8.41
N ASN A 264 -21.07 -26.44 7.71
CA ASN A 264 -22.28 -25.76 8.22
C ASN A 264 -23.52 -26.66 8.20
N PHE A 265 -23.61 -27.57 7.25
CA PHE A 265 -24.73 -28.50 7.13
C PHE A 265 -24.59 -29.78 7.95
N ASN A 266 -23.40 -30.08 8.51
CA ASN A 266 -23.10 -31.29 9.30
C ASN A 266 -24.14 -32.40 9.10
N LEU A 267 -24.17 -32.95 7.88
CA LEU A 267 -25.19 -33.88 7.38
C LEU A 267 -25.26 -35.19 8.19
N SER A 268 -24.36 -35.39 9.16
CA SER A 268 -24.46 -36.44 10.17
C SER A 268 -25.61 -36.23 11.16
N LYS A 269 -26.21 -35.03 11.24
CA LYS A 269 -27.42 -34.77 12.06
C LYS A 269 -28.74 -35.03 11.33
N PHE A 270 -28.71 -35.31 10.02
CA PHE A 270 -29.89 -35.53 9.20
C PHE A 270 -30.08 -36.99 8.76
N PHE A 271 -29.15 -37.87 9.13
CA PHE A 271 -29.20 -39.30 8.81
C PHE A 271 -29.07 -40.21 10.05
N ASP A 272 -29.31 -39.68 11.26
CA ASP A 272 -29.57 -40.47 12.47
C ASP A 272 -31.04 -40.33 12.90
#